data_AF-P01182-F1
#
_entry.id   AF-P01182-F1
#
_cell.length_a   1.000
_cell.length_b   1.000
_cell.length_c   1.000
_cell.angle_alpha   90.00
_cell.angle_beta   90.00
_cell.angle_gamma   90.00
#
_symmetry.space_group_name_H-M   'P 1'
#
loop_
_entity.id
_entity.type
_entity.pdbx_description
1 polymer ?
#
loop_
_entity_poly.entity_id
_entity_poly.type
_entity_poly.pdbx_seq_one_letter_code
_entity_poly.pdbx_strand_id
1 'polypeptide(L)'
;DLELRQCLPCGPGGKGRCFGPSICCGDELGCFVGTAEALRCQEENYLPSPCQSGQKPCGSGGRCAAAGICCNDESCVTEPECREGAGLPRRA
;
A
#
# COMPACT_ATOMS: atom_id res chain seq x y z
N ASP A 1 1.38 5.23 21.49
CA ASP A 1 1.31 4.99 20.03
C ASP A 1 0.03 4.27 19.68
N LEU A 2 -0.62 4.66 18.57
CA LEU A 2 -1.68 3.84 17.99
C LEU A 2 -1.00 2.64 17.33
N GLU A 3 -1.20 1.43 17.84
CA GLU A 3 -0.74 0.22 17.15
C GLU A 3 -1.55 0.05 15.86
N LEU A 4 -0.93 0.35 14.72
CA LEU A 4 -1.50 0.15 13.39
C LEU A 4 -1.25 -1.29 12.93
N ARG A 5 -2.30 -2.02 12.58
CA ARG A 5 -2.12 -3.34 11.93
C ARG A 5 -1.63 -3.18 10.49
N GLN A 6 -1.11 -4.24 9.90
CA GLN A 6 -0.98 -4.30 8.45
C GLN A 6 -2.38 -4.37 7.81
N CYS A 7 -2.58 -3.64 6.73
CA CYS A 7 -3.83 -3.76 5.98
C CYS A 7 -3.94 -5.14 5.32
N LEU A 8 -5.17 -5.51 4.96
CA LEU A 8 -5.52 -6.80 4.40
C LEU A 8 -4.67 -7.12 3.16
N PRO A 9 -4.31 -8.39 2.98
CA PRO A 9 -3.71 -8.84 1.74
C PRO A 9 -4.73 -8.75 0.59
N CYS A 10 -4.25 -8.45 -0.60
CA CYS A 10 -5.07 -8.30 -1.81
C CYS A 10 -4.30 -8.72 -3.06
N GLY A 11 -4.98 -8.70 -4.22
CA GLY A 11 -4.39 -9.09 -5.49
C GLY A 11 -4.02 -10.57 -5.62
N PRO A 12 -3.32 -10.95 -6.71
CA PRO A 12 -3.01 -12.35 -7.01
C PRO A 12 -2.25 -13.04 -5.88
N GLY A 13 -2.84 -14.10 -5.33
CA GLY A 13 -2.24 -14.86 -4.23
C GLY A 13 -2.09 -14.07 -2.91
N GLY A 14 -2.77 -12.93 -2.75
CA GLY A 14 -2.66 -12.09 -1.56
C GLY A 14 -1.29 -11.41 -1.41
N LYS A 15 -0.54 -11.27 -2.51
CA LYS A 15 0.82 -10.69 -2.51
C LYS A 15 0.85 -9.17 -2.38
N GLY A 16 -0.28 -8.49 -2.60
CA GLY A 16 -0.42 -7.05 -2.41
C GLY A 16 -0.98 -6.70 -1.04
N ARG A 17 -1.02 -5.41 -0.74
CA ARG A 17 -1.64 -4.82 0.45
C ARG A 17 -2.56 -3.67 0.04
N CYS A 18 -3.62 -3.50 0.81
CA CYS A 18 -4.57 -2.41 0.62
C CYS A 18 -3.96 -1.07 1.01
N PHE A 19 -4.07 -0.07 0.13
CA PHE A 19 -3.70 1.33 0.41
C PHE A 19 -4.93 2.24 0.49
N GLY A 20 -6.07 1.81 -0.04
CA GLY A 20 -7.38 2.44 0.01
C GLY A 20 -8.46 1.42 -0.36
N PRO A 21 -9.76 1.76 -0.28
CA PRO A 21 -10.86 0.82 -0.48
C PRO A 21 -10.88 0.16 -1.88
N SER A 22 -10.23 0.79 -2.86
CA SER A 22 -10.14 0.32 -4.25
C SER A 22 -8.69 0.30 -4.76
N ILE A 23 -7.70 0.23 -3.86
CA ILE A 23 -6.28 0.28 -4.21
C ILE A 23 -5.54 -0.88 -3.57
N CYS A 24 -4.96 -1.75 -4.39
CA CYS A 24 -4.09 -2.84 -3.98
C CYS A 24 -2.72 -2.69 -4.61
N CYS A 25 -1.65 -2.67 -3.81
CA CYS A 25 -0.29 -2.53 -4.33
C CYS A 25 0.67 -3.54 -3.71
N GLY A 26 1.71 -3.91 -4.45
CA GLY A 26 2.83 -4.70 -3.94
C GLY A 26 4.06 -4.53 -4.82
N ASP A 27 5.25 -4.66 -4.24
CA ASP A 27 6.52 -4.31 -4.91
C ASP A 27 6.73 -5.03 -6.25
N GLU A 28 6.39 -6.32 -6.33
CA GLU A 28 6.51 -7.11 -7.56
C GLU A 28 5.28 -7.04 -8.47
N LEU A 29 4.16 -6.48 -7.98
CA LEU A 29 2.88 -6.42 -8.70
C LEU A 29 2.61 -5.06 -9.35
N GLY A 30 3.21 -3.99 -8.82
CA GLY A 30 2.73 -2.63 -9.07
C GLY A 30 1.45 -2.35 -8.28
N CYS A 31 0.53 -1.60 -8.87
CA CYS A 31 -0.74 -1.23 -8.26
C CYS A 31 -1.94 -1.55 -9.15
N PHE A 32 -2.96 -2.14 -8.53
CA PHE A 32 -4.29 -2.37 -9.06
C PHE A 32 -5.24 -1.34 -8.47
N VAL A 33 -5.73 -0.42 -9.31
CA VAL A 33 -6.60 0.69 -8.89
C VAL A 33 -7.95 0.56 -9.59
N GLY A 34 -9.01 0.40 -8.81
CA GLY A 34 -10.38 0.25 -9.35
C GLY A 34 -10.64 -1.06 -10.08
N THR A 35 -9.84 -2.10 -9.84
CA THR A 35 -9.97 -3.42 -10.47
C THR A 35 -10.41 -4.50 -9.47
N ALA A 36 -10.71 -5.70 -9.98
CA ALA A 36 -11.16 -6.83 -9.17
C ALA A 36 -10.16 -7.23 -8.07
N GLU A 37 -8.85 -7.07 -8.34
CA GLU A 37 -7.75 -7.37 -7.43
C GLU A 37 -7.80 -6.54 -6.13
N ALA A 38 -8.43 -5.36 -6.17
CA ALA A 38 -8.55 -4.45 -5.04
C ALA A 38 -9.90 -4.53 -4.31
N LEU A 39 -10.88 -5.30 -4.80
CA LEU A 39 -12.22 -5.39 -4.17
C LEU A 39 -12.16 -5.86 -2.71
N ARG A 40 -11.20 -6.73 -2.39
CA ARG A 40 -10.94 -7.19 -1.01
C ARG A 40 -10.65 -6.04 -0.04
N CYS A 41 -10.11 -4.92 -0.54
CA CYS A 41 -9.79 -3.76 0.28
C CYS A 41 -11.02 -3.01 0.80
N GLN A 42 -12.20 -3.22 0.22
CA GLN A 42 -13.45 -2.68 0.78
C GLN A 42 -13.76 -3.26 2.15
N GLU A 43 -13.23 -4.45 2.46
CA GLU A 43 -13.44 -5.09 3.77
C GLU A 43 -12.73 -4.35 4.91
N GLU A 44 -11.72 -3.54 4.59
CA GLU A 44 -11.08 -2.66 5.57
C GLU A 44 -12.08 -1.73 6.27
N ASN A 45 -13.15 -1.31 5.57
CA ASN A 45 -14.17 -0.42 6.12
C ASN A 45 -14.97 -1.04 7.28
N TYR A 46 -14.94 -2.36 7.44
CA TYR A 46 -15.67 -3.08 8.49
C TYR A 46 -14.78 -3.51 9.65
N LEU A 47 -13.46 -3.31 9.56
CA LEU A 47 -12.52 -3.69 10.61
C LEU A 47 -12.39 -2.56 11.65
N PRO A 48 -12.46 -2.88 12.96
CA PRO A 48 -12.52 -1.85 14.01
C PRO A 48 -11.16 -1.18 14.31
N SER A 49 -10.06 -1.81 13.92
CA SER A 49 -8.70 -1.29 14.16
C SER A 49 -8.14 -0.62 12.92
N PRO A 50 -7.44 0.53 13.05
CA PRO A 50 -6.81 1.20 11.92
C PRO A 50 -5.60 0.40 11.39
N CYS A 51 -5.33 0.50 10.09
CA CYS A 51 -4.21 -0.18 9.44
C CYS A 51 -3.33 0.78 8.65
N GLN A 52 -2.14 0.30 8.27
CA GLN A 52 -1.26 1.03 7.37
C GLN A 52 -0.44 0.07 6.51
N SER A 53 -0.32 0.41 5.23
CA SER A 53 0.54 -0.27 4.25
C SER A 53 1.64 0.68 3.77
N GLY A 54 2.77 0.10 3.36
CA GLY A 54 3.95 0.85 2.93
C GLY A 54 4.74 1.42 4.11
N GLN A 55 6.06 1.24 4.13
CA GLN A 55 6.89 1.67 5.26
C GLN A 55 7.41 3.11 5.10
N LYS A 56 7.79 3.47 3.86
CA LYS A 56 8.39 4.77 3.55
C LYS A 56 7.30 5.80 3.21
N PRO A 57 7.18 6.91 3.97
CA PRO A 57 6.33 8.04 3.60
C PRO A 57 6.79 8.69 2.30
N CYS A 58 5.87 9.28 1.55
CA CYS A 58 6.14 10.03 0.32
C CYS A 58 5.01 11.03 0.04
N GLY A 59 5.32 12.10 -0.68
CA GLY A 59 4.33 13.12 -1.07
C GLY A 59 3.52 13.68 0.12
N SER A 60 2.26 14.03 -0.13
CA SER A 60 1.34 14.59 0.86
C SER A 60 0.55 13.49 1.58
N GLY A 61 1.19 12.83 2.55
CA GLY A 61 0.55 11.79 3.37
C GLY A 61 0.47 10.41 2.70
N GLY A 62 1.13 10.24 1.57
CA GLY A 62 1.23 8.95 0.89
C GLY A 62 2.33 8.07 1.46
N ARG A 63 2.36 6.82 0.99
CA ARG A 63 3.38 5.82 1.32
C ARG A 63 3.79 5.07 0.07
N CYS A 64 5.06 4.71 -0.01
CA CYS A 64 5.57 3.93 -1.13
C CYS A 64 4.89 2.57 -1.15
N ALA A 65 4.21 2.30 -2.26
CA ALA A 65 3.29 1.17 -2.41
C ALA A 65 3.83 0.11 -3.37
N ALA A 66 4.67 0.54 -4.32
CA ALA A 66 5.47 -0.30 -5.19
C ALA A 66 6.69 0.52 -5.69
N ALA A 67 7.59 -0.10 -6.45
CA ALA A 67 8.79 0.56 -6.96
C ALA A 67 8.45 1.84 -7.75
N GLY A 68 8.83 2.99 -7.22
CA GLY A 68 8.59 4.29 -7.82
C GLY A 68 7.13 4.76 -7.80
N ILE A 69 6.28 4.19 -6.94
CA ILE A 69 4.87 4.56 -6.81
C ILE A 69 4.55 4.94 -5.35
N CYS A 70 4.01 6.15 -5.17
CA CYS A 70 3.49 6.66 -3.91
C CYS A 70 1.96 6.61 -3.92
N CYS A 71 1.33 6.03 -2.90
CA CYS A 71 -0.13 5.99 -2.80
C CYS A 71 -0.64 6.53 -1.47
N ASN A 72 -1.80 7.18 -1.49
CA ASN A 72 -2.66 7.38 -0.33
C ASN A 72 -3.94 6.55 -0.49
N ASP A 73 -4.96 6.81 0.33
CA ASP A 73 -6.24 6.10 0.31
C ASP A 73 -7.12 6.43 -0.92
N GLU A 74 -6.79 7.48 -1.65
CA GLU A 74 -7.56 7.95 -2.81
C GLU A 74 -6.89 7.63 -4.15
N SER A 75 -5.56 7.71 -4.23
CA SER A 75 -4.83 7.67 -5.49
C SER A 75 -3.38 7.22 -5.35
N CYS A 76 -2.78 6.92 -6.50
CA CYS A 76 -1.36 6.59 -6.64
C CYS A 76 -0.71 7.49 -7.69
N VAL A 77 0.49 7.95 -7.41
CA VAL A 77 1.31 8.75 -8.32
C VAL A 77 2.70 8.16 -8.44
N THR A 78 3.34 8.36 -9.59
CA THR A 78 4.74 8.00 -9.76
C THR A 78 5.61 8.94 -8.94
N GLU A 79 6.50 8.39 -8.12
CA GLU A 79 7.32 9.14 -7.18
C GLU A 79 8.75 8.58 -7.15
N PRO A 80 9.76 9.33 -7.63
CA PRO A 80 11.17 8.91 -7.60
C PRO A 80 11.67 8.45 -6.25
N GLU A 81 11.21 9.06 -5.15
CA GLU A 81 11.62 8.66 -3.79
C GLU A 81 11.27 7.19 -3.50
N CYS A 82 10.26 6.62 -4.15
CA CYS A 82 9.85 5.24 -3.95
C CYS A 82 10.62 4.22 -4.81
N ARG A 83 11.58 4.64 -5.64
CA ARG A 83 12.36 3.73 -6.50
C ARG A 83 13.34 2.85 -5.73
N GLU A 84 13.78 3.32 -4.56
CA GLU A 84 14.74 2.63 -3.70
C GLU A 84 14.15 2.49 -2.29
N GLY A 85 13.68 1.29 -1.93
CA GLY A 85 13.60 0.90 -0.53
C GLY A 85 12.23 0.57 0.08
N ALA A 86 11.43 -0.30 -0.53
CA ALA A 86 10.47 -1.10 0.24
C ALA A 86 11.03 -2.45 0.74
N GLY A 87 12.24 -2.85 0.29
CA GLY A 87 12.75 -4.22 0.47
C GLY A 87 14.00 -4.44 1.36
N LEU A 88 14.76 -3.43 1.79
CA LEU A 88 15.91 -3.66 2.67
C LEU A 88 16.02 -2.61 3.79
N PRO A 89 16.06 -3.00 5.08
CA PRO A 89 16.55 -2.10 6.11
C PRO A 89 18.04 -1.85 5.80
N ARG A 90 18.44 -0.59 5.72
CA ARG A 90 19.87 -0.25 5.73
C ARG A 90 20.41 -0.65 7.10
N ARG A 91 21.00 -1.84 7.19
CA ARG A 91 21.97 -2.13 8.25
C ARG A 91 23.22 -1.34 7.89
N ALA A 92 23.50 -0.29 8.65
CA ALA A 92 24.86 0.19 8.83
C ALA A 92 25.65 -0.82 9.65
#